data_AF-A0A7R9B8U9-F1
#
_entry.id   AF-A0A7R9B8U9-F1
#
_cell.length_a   1.000
_cell.length_b   1.000
_cell.length_c   1.000
_cell.angle_alpha   90.00
_cell.angle_beta   90.00
_cell.angle_gamma   90.00
#
_symmetry.space_group_name_H-M   'P 1'
#
loop_
_entity.id
_entity.type
_entity.pdbx_description
1 polymer ?
#
loop_
_entity_poly.entity_id
_entity_poly.type
_entity_poly.pdbx_seq_one_letter_code
_entity_poly.pdbx_strand_id
1 'polypeptide(L)'
;MGFDPLVNQRLLPPTFPRYTKIKSRVEALDYFEELLNRLKLVCKITSQTSFHNALDFFIEFSRQGPCILSRSILQLLYLPLFNKVFGTLNFADVLKDAAKNFIFPPVLMPKSTLLLNPQAKEYVDTFLTHCVRPFGNLVQLCGHNRARQRDKLAHLLEDFATLQDEGEWKTIEEKPPPSSPDRDSNLDLPVLSSLAQHDKRVSQLRHRGGSLDVDSYHRTGEAQCQRAERVDAYLHNLSLKSDSPRPHLACFGTWILYHTLRVMIMYLLSGFELELYSNHEYHYIFWYLYEFLYGWLVSALSRADSFLTEQEAMAEIHKGRGTKKNKSKKKKTRPYGREITIYQALQNICGGFYKVHIM
;
A
#
# COMPACT_ATOMS: atom_id res chain seq x y z
N MET A 1 -44.36 -27.96 -14.47
CA MET A 1 -43.20 -28.04 -13.56
C MET A 1 -42.92 -26.65 -13.06
N GLY A 2 -43.10 -26.41 -11.76
CA GLY A 2 -43.04 -25.08 -11.16
C GLY A 2 -42.35 -25.14 -9.79
N PHE A 3 -41.79 -24.01 -9.37
CA PHE A 3 -41.27 -23.84 -8.01
C PHE A 3 -42.39 -24.11 -7.00
N ASP A 4 -42.20 -25.05 -6.06
CA ASP A 4 -43.08 -25.24 -4.91
C ASP A 4 -42.60 -24.33 -3.76
N PRO A 5 -43.30 -23.23 -3.45
CA PRO A 5 -42.87 -22.29 -2.41
C PRO A 5 -42.93 -22.88 -1.00
N LEU A 6 -43.64 -24.01 -0.81
CA LEU A 6 -43.87 -24.65 0.47
C LEU A 6 -42.92 -25.84 0.71
N VAL A 7 -42.01 -26.13 -0.22
CA VAL A 7 -41.04 -27.24 -0.09
C VAL A 7 -40.23 -27.16 1.20
N ASN A 8 -39.90 -25.95 1.63
CA ASN A 8 -39.15 -25.69 2.88
C ASN A 8 -39.96 -26.01 4.14
N GLN A 9 -41.31 -25.97 4.10
CA GLN A 9 -42.15 -26.34 5.25
C GLN A 9 -42.18 -27.84 5.49
N ARG A 10 -41.86 -28.66 4.47
CA ARG A 10 -41.89 -30.13 4.54
C ARG A 10 -40.52 -30.75 4.81
N LEU A 11 -39.43 -30.08 4.42
CA LEU A 11 -38.08 -30.67 4.42
C LEU A 11 -37.09 -30.03 5.40
N LEU A 12 -37.37 -28.83 5.93
CA LEU A 12 -36.45 -28.14 6.84
C LEU A 12 -37.02 -28.11 8.28
N PRO A 13 -36.14 -28.12 9.30
CA PRO A 13 -36.54 -27.88 10.68
C PRO A 13 -37.36 -26.58 10.78
N PRO A 14 -38.27 -26.45 11.76
CA PRO A 14 -39.11 -25.27 11.92
C PRO A 14 -38.23 -24.02 12.05
N THR A 15 -38.20 -23.26 10.97
CA THR A 15 -37.58 -21.94 10.88
C THR A 15 -38.67 -20.99 10.38
N PHE A 16 -38.56 -19.70 10.71
CA PHE A 16 -39.50 -18.71 10.21
C PHE A 16 -39.65 -18.84 8.68
N PRO A 17 -40.88 -18.95 8.15
CA PRO A 17 -41.11 -19.10 6.72
C PRO A 17 -40.40 -17.99 5.95
N ARG A 18 -39.46 -18.35 5.08
CA ARG A 18 -38.80 -17.40 4.16
C ARG A 18 -39.54 -17.43 2.84
N TYR A 19 -40.26 -16.35 2.52
CA TYR A 19 -40.88 -16.19 1.21
C TYR A 19 -39.81 -15.90 0.16
N THR A 20 -39.54 -16.88 -0.70
CA THR A 20 -38.61 -16.68 -1.82
C THR A 20 -39.27 -15.74 -2.83
N LYS A 21 -38.75 -14.52 -2.96
CA LYS A 21 -39.18 -13.60 -4.03
C LYS A 21 -38.69 -14.16 -5.36
N ILE A 22 -39.61 -14.69 -6.16
CA ILE A 22 -39.32 -15.16 -7.52
C ILE A 22 -39.23 -13.94 -8.43
N LYS A 23 -38.07 -13.72 -9.05
CA LYS A 23 -37.88 -12.66 -10.06
C LYS A 23 -38.70 -12.98 -11.30
N SER A 24 -39.22 -11.94 -11.96
CA SER A 24 -39.82 -12.11 -13.28
C SER A 24 -38.80 -12.58 -14.31
N ARG A 25 -39.26 -13.14 -15.43
CA ARG A 25 -38.37 -13.57 -16.51
C ARG A 25 -37.50 -12.42 -17.04
N VAL A 26 -38.07 -11.22 -17.16
CA VAL A 26 -37.37 -10.03 -17.68
C VAL A 26 -36.25 -9.63 -16.71
N GLU A 27 -36.56 -9.43 -15.43
CA GLU A 27 -35.56 -9.09 -14.41
C GLU A 27 -34.46 -10.15 -14.27
N ALA A 28 -34.79 -11.43 -14.50
CA ALA A 28 -33.81 -12.51 -14.48
C ALA A 28 -32.84 -12.42 -15.67
N LEU A 29 -33.35 -12.14 -16.88
CA LEU A 29 -32.53 -11.96 -18.07
C LEU A 29 -31.60 -10.74 -17.93
N ASP A 30 -32.12 -9.61 -17.45
CA ASP A 30 -31.32 -8.40 -17.19
C ASP A 30 -30.18 -8.70 -16.20
N TYR A 31 -30.49 -9.40 -15.11
CA TYR A 31 -29.48 -9.82 -14.14
C TYR A 31 -28.39 -10.71 -14.76
N PHE A 32 -28.77 -11.65 -15.64
CA PHE A 32 -27.81 -12.53 -16.31
C PHE A 32 -26.95 -11.76 -17.31
N GLU A 33 -27.51 -10.82 -18.06
CA GLU A 33 -26.75 -9.98 -18.98
C GLU A 33 -25.71 -9.15 -18.22
N GLU A 34 -26.10 -8.48 -17.14
CA GLU A 34 -25.17 -7.75 -16.30
C GLU A 34 -24.10 -8.66 -15.68
N LEU A 35 -24.47 -9.86 -15.24
CA LEU A 35 -23.53 -10.84 -14.71
C LEU A 35 -22.49 -11.21 -15.76
N LEU A 36 -22.91 -11.53 -16.98
CA LEU A 36 -22.00 -11.85 -18.09
C LEU A 36 -21.07 -10.67 -18.39
N ASN A 37 -21.57 -9.43 -18.36
CA ASN A 37 -20.75 -8.24 -18.56
C ASN A 37 -19.71 -8.07 -17.44
N ARG A 38 -20.09 -8.30 -16.17
CA ARG A 38 -19.14 -8.31 -15.04
C ARG A 38 -18.10 -9.42 -15.18
N LEU A 39 -18.48 -10.62 -15.61
CA LEU A 39 -17.53 -11.72 -15.82
C LEU A 39 -16.56 -11.44 -16.98
N LYS A 40 -17.03 -10.85 -18.08
CA LYS A 40 -16.18 -10.37 -19.18
C LYS A 40 -15.17 -9.33 -18.69
N LEU A 41 -15.60 -8.40 -17.83
CA LEU A 41 -14.72 -7.41 -17.22
C LEU A 41 -13.65 -8.09 -16.36
N VAL A 42 -14.05 -9.00 -15.48
CA VAL A 42 -13.14 -9.75 -14.58
C VAL A 42 -12.02 -10.45 -15.36
N CYS A 43 -12.31 -11.04 -16.53
CA CYS A 43 -11.29 -11.68 -17.37
C CYS A 43 -10.14 -10.73 -17.79
N LYS A 44 -10.36 -9.40 -17.82
CA LYS A 44 -9.32 -8.42 -18.16
C LYS A 44 -8.19 -8.32 -17.14
N ILE A 45 -8.34 -8.94 -15.95
CA ILE A 45 -7.25 -9.04 -14.96
C ILE A 45 -6.02 -9.72 -15.54
N THR A 46 -6.22 -10.68 -16.46
CA THR A 46 -5.15 -11.44 -17.13
C THR A 46 -4.25 -10.57 -18.01
N SER A 47 -4.69 -9.36 -18.37
CA SER A 47 -3.90 -8.39 -19.14
C SER A 47 -3.06 -7.46 -18.25
N GLN A 48 -3.21 -7.52 -16.92
CA GLN A 48 -2.44 -6.68 -16.01
C GLN A 48 -1.05 -7.27 -15.78
N THR A 49 -0.02 -6.51 -16.15
CA THR A 49 1.38 -6.95 -16.10
C THR A 49 2.11 -6.52 -14.82
N SER A 50 1.54 -5.59 -14.05
CA SER A 50 2.12 -5.10 -12.80
C SER A 50 1.18 -5.36 -11.63
N PHE A 51 1.76 -5.56 -10.45
CA PHE A 51 1.00 -5.70 -9.21
C PHE A 51 0.12 -4.47 -8.93
N HIS A 52 0.65 -3.26 -9.10
CA HIS A 52 -0.10 -2.02 -8.84
C HIS A 52 -1.32 -1.90 -9.75
N ASN A 53 -1.20 -2.21 -11.05
CA ASN A 53 -2.34 -2.18 -11.97
C ASN A 53 -3.39 -3.25 -11.63
N ALA A 54 -2.92 -4.45 -11.24
CA ALA A 54 -3.82 -5.50 -10.77
C ALA A 54 -4.56 -5.06 -9.49
N LEU A 55 -3.85 -4.53 -8.49
CA LEU A 55 -4.44 -4.05 -7.25
C LEU A 55 -5.47 -2.94 -7.50
N ASP A 56 -5.16 -1.96 -8.35
CA ASP A 56 -6.11 -0.90 -8.70
C ASP A 56 -7.33 -1.45 -9.44
N PHE A 57 -7.15 -2.45 -10.31
CA PHE A 57 -8.27 -3.18 -10.91
C PHE A 57 -9.14 -3.87 -9.86
N PHE A 58 -8.54 -4.53 -8.86
CA PHE A 58 -9.26 -5.16 -7.75
C PHE A 58 -10.06 -4.16 -6.93
N ILE A 59 -9.45 -3.03 -6.54
CA ILE A 59 -10.08 -1.97 -5.76
C ILE A 59 -11.23 -1.35 -6.55
N GLU A 60 -11.02 -1.01 -7.83
CA GLU A 60 -12.04 -0.39 -8.67
C GLU A 60 -13.20 -1.34 -8.95
N PHE A 61 -12.91 -2.61 -9.23
CA PHE A 61 -13.95 -3.62 -9.42
C PHE A 61 -14.78 -3.82 -8.15
N SER A 62 -14.12 -3.91 -6.98
CA SER A 62 -14.80 -4.01 -5.68
C SER A 62 -15.70 -2.80 -5.39
N ARG A 63 -15.26 -1.62 -5.82
CA ARG A 63 -15.99 -0.36 -5.62
C ARG A 63 -17.38 -0.34 -6.28
N GLN A 64 -17.56 -1.11 -7.35
CA GLN A 64 -18.83 -1.20 -8.09
C GLN A 64 -19.92 -2.05 -7.37
N GLY A 65 -19.64 -2.58 -6.18
CA GLY A 65 -20.56 -3.47 -5.47
C GLY A 65 -20.87 -4.81 -6.17
N PRO A 66 -19.89 -5.50 -6.78
CA PRO A 66 -20.13 -6.71 -7.56
C PRO A 66 -20.67 -7.88 -6.73
N CYS A 67 -21.39 -8.78 -7.40
CA CYS A 67 -21.94 -9.97 -6.75
C CYS A 67 -20.83 -10.95 -6.32
N ILE A 68 -21.16 -11.83 -5.36
CA ILE A 68 -20.20 -12.78 -4.77
C ILE A 68 -19.50 -13.64 -5.83
N LEU A 69 -20.23 -14.14 -6.82
CA LEU A 69 -19.67 -14.99 -7.87
C LEU A 69 -18.56 -14.26 -8.64
N SER A 70 -18.84 -13.03 -9.08
CA SER A 70 -17.87 -12.25 -9.85
C SER A 70 -16.65 -11.84 -9.03
N ARG A 71 -16.81 -11.55 -7.72
CA ARG A 71 -15.69 -11.32 -6.79
C ARG A 71 -14.84 -12.58 -6.62
N SER A 72 -15.47 -13.73 -6.41
CA SER A 72 -14.78 -15.00 -6.25
C SER A 72 -14.00 -15.41 -7.50
N ILE A 73 -14.57 -15.22 -8.69
CA ILE A 73 -13.89 -15.53 -9.95
C ILE A 73 -12.67 -14.62 -10.12
N LEU A 74 -12.77 -13.32 -9.81
CA LEU A 74 -11.61 -12.42 -9.89
C LEU A 74 -10.46 -12.86 -8.98
N GLN A 75 -10.77 -13.27 -7.75
CA GLN A 75 -9.77 -13.82 -6.81
C GLN A 75 -9.11 -15.08 -7.39
N LEU A 76 -9.91 -16.02 -7.90
CA LEU A 76 -9.41 -17.28 -8.47
C LEU A 76 -8.58 -17.09 -9.73
N LEU A 77 -8.90 -16.09 -10.57
CA LEU A 77 -8.10 -15.82 -11.77
C LEU A 77 -6.71 -15.27 -11.42
N TYR A 78 -6.60 -14.40 -10.40
CA TYR A 78 -5.34 -13.75 -10.07
C TYR A 78 -4.47 -14.58 -9.12
N LEU A 79 -5.05 -15.18 -8.07
CA LEU A 79 -4.36 -15.97 -7.05
C LEU A 79 -5.06 -17.33 -6.87
N PRO A 80 -5.04 -18.21 -7.90
CA PRO A 80 -5.66 -19.54 -7.81
C PRO A 80 -4.99 -20.46 -6.79
N LEU A 81 -3.72 -20.23 -6.50
CA LEU A 81 -2.88 -21.04 -5.61
C LEU A 81 -2.13 -20.11 -4.63
N PHE A 82 -1.80 -20.65 -3.45
CA PHE A 82 -1.09 -19.90 -2.43
C PHE A 82 0.25 -19.37 -2.96
N ASN A 83 0.48 -18.07 -2.81
CA ASN A 83 1.68 -17.36 -3.25
C ASN A 83 2.03 -17.52 -4.75
N LYS A 84 1.04 -17.85 -5.59
CA LYS A 84 1.24 -18.06 -7.02
C LYS A 84 0.26 -17.22 -7.83
N VAL A 85 0.76 -16.09 -8.33
CA VAL A 85 0.00 -15.19 -9.22
C VAL A 85 -0.18 -15.86 -10.58
N PHE A 86 -1.42 -15.92 -11.07
CA PHE A 86 -1.84 -16.68 -12.24
C PHE A 86 -1.41 -18.17 -12.20
N GLY A 87 -1.22 -18.72 -11.00
CA GLY A 87 -0.82 -20.12 -10.78
C GLY A 87 0.65 -20.44 -11.07
N THR A 88 1.43 -19.51 -11.62
CA THR A 88 2.80 -19.77 -12.07
C THR A 88 3.84 -18.86 -11.41
N LEU A 89 3.55 -17.56 -11.33
CA LEU A 89 4.49 -16.54 -10.86
C LEU A 89 4.58 -16.54 -9.34
N ASN A 90 5.79 -16.60 -8.77
CA ASN A 90 5.97 -16.44 -7.33
C ASN A 90 5.57 -15.03 -6.90
N PHE A 91 4.71 -14.93 -5.90
CA PHE A 91 4.19 -13.65 -5.46
C PHE A 91 5.28 -12.73 -4.88
N ALA A 92 6.31 -13.27 -4.22
CA ALA A 92 7.45 -12.47 -3.77
C ALA A 92 8.20 -11.80 -4.93
N ASP A 93 8.36 -12.49 -6.06
CA ASP A 93 8.99 -11.94 -7.27
C ASP A 93 8.11 -10.86 -7.90
N VAL A 94 6.78 -11.06 -7.91
CA VAL A 94 5.83 -10.04 -8.37
C VAL A 94 5.90 -8.77 -7.50
N LEU A 95 6.04 -8.92 -6.19
CA LEU A 95 6.22 -7.78 -5.26
C LEU A 95 7.59 -7.11 -5.43
N LYS A 96 8.65 -7.89 -5.70
CA LYS A 96 9.98 -7.36 -6.03
C LYS A 96 9.93 -6.47 -7.27
N ASP A 97 9.28 -6.95 -8.32
CA ASP A 97 9.07 -6.16 -9.55
C ASP A 97 8.16 -4.95 -9.30
N ALA A 98 7.17 -5.07 -8.41
CA ALA A 98 6.34 -3.94 -8.01
C ALA A 98 7.14 -2.84 -7.33
N ALA A 99 7.95 -3.18 -6.32
CA ALA A 99 8.83 -2.23 -5.64
C ALA A 99 9.86 -1.61 -6.60
N LYS A 100 10.43 -2.43 -7.50
CA LYS A 100 11.34 -1.97 -8.54
C LYS A 100 10.70 -0.96 -9.48
N ASN A 101 9.51 -1.25 -9.98
CA ASN A 101 8.79 -0.33 -10.87
C ASN A 101 8.33 0.95 -10.14
N PHE A 102 8.15 0.88 -8.82
CA PHE A 102 7.68 2.00 -8.02
C PHE A 102 8.76 3.04 -7.70
N ILE A 103 9.89 2.59 -7.16
CA ILE A 103 10.94 3.49 -6.66
C ILE A 103 12.34 3.15 -7.19
N PHE A 104 12.45 2.06 -7.95
CA PHE A 104 13.69 1.59 -8.59
C PHE A 104 14.91 1.59 -7.64
N PRO A 105 14.83 0.86 -6.51
CA PRO A 105 15.85 0.90 -5.47
C PRO A 105 17.22 0.47 -6.02
N PRO A 106 18.33 1.10 -5.59
CA PRO A 106 19.67 0.79 -6.11
C PRO A 106 20.06 -0.69 -6.04
N VAL A 107 19.56 -1.43 -5.04
CA VAL A 107 19.81 -2.88 -4.91
C VAL A 107 19.18 -3.72 -6.03
N LEU A 108 18.08 -3.25 -6.65
CA LEU A 108 17.37 -3.96 -7.73
C LEU A 108 17.75 -3.46 -9.14
N MET A 109 18.75 -2.57 -9.25
CA MET A 109 19.20 -2.04 -10.54
C MET A 109 19.95 -3.10 -11.35
N PRO A 110 19.83 -3.07 -12.69
CA PRO A 110 20.73 -3.82 -13.56
C PRO A 110 22.19 -3.43 -13.28
N LYS A 111 23.06 -4.43 -13.06
CA LYS A 111 24.49 -4.27 -12.70
C LYS A 111 24.77 -3.80 -11.26
N SER A 112 23.77 -3.77 -10.38
CA SER A 112 24.02 -3.54 -8.96
C SER A 112 24.88 -4.66 -8.39
N THR A 113 26.02 -4.33 -7.80
CA THR A 113 26.87 -5.29 -7.10
C THR A 113 26.37 -5.58 -5.68
N LEU A 114 25.37 -4.84 -5.20
CA LEU A 114 24.82 -5.00 -3.85
C LEU A 114 24.28 -6.40 -3.59
N LEU A 115 23.63 -7.01 -4.58
CA LEU A 115 23.13 -8.40 -4.47
C LEU A 115 24.21 -9.47 -4.63
N LEU A 116 25.48 -9.10 -4.92
CA LEU A 116 26.60 -10.03 -4.81
C LEU A 116 26.97 -10.30 -3.35
N ASN A 117 26.62 -9.39 -2.43
CA ASN A 117 26.74 -9.62 -1.00
C ASN A 117 25.64 -10.60 -0.55
N PRO A 118 25.98 -11.81 -0.05
CA PRO A 118 24.99 -12.82 0.32
C PRO A 118 24.00 -12.33 1.40
N GLN A 119 24.50 -11.60 2.40
CA GLN A 119 23.69 -11.05 3.49
C GLN A 119 22.71 -9.98 3.00
N ALA A 120 23.15 -9.11 2.08
CA ALA A 120 22.25 -8.12 1.47
C ALA A 120 21.12 -8.77 0.66
N LYS A 121 21.46 -9.82 -0.10
CA LYS A 121 20.48 -10.61 -0.84
C LYS A 121 19.48 -11.28 0.11
N GLU A 122 19.97 -11.93 1.17
CA GLU A 122 19.14 -12.57 2.18
C GLU A 122 18.17 -11.58 2.84
N TYR A 123 18.63 -10.36 3.17
CA TYR A 123 17.79 -9.33 3.80
C TYR A 123 16.65 -8.90 2.87
N VAL A 124 16.94 -8.66 1.59
CA VAL A 124 15.94 -8.28 0.59
C VAL A 124 14.94 -9.42 0.34
N ASP A 125 15.43 -10.65 0.15
CA ASP A 125 14.59 -11.81 -0.14
C ASP A 125 13.70 -12.16 1.08
N THR A 126 14.22 -12.04 2.29
CA THR A 126 13.46 -12.22 3.53
C THR A 126 12.37 -11.15 3.66
N PHE A 127 12.73 -9.87 3.51
CA PHE A 127 11.77 -8.77 3.56
C PHE A 127 10.61 -8.97 2.56
N LEU A 128 10.92 -9.32 1.32
CA LEU A 128 9.91 -9.58 0.29
C LEU A 128 9.02 -10.77 0.64
N THR A 129 9.58 -11.82 1.24
CA THR A 129 8.83 -12.98 1.72
C THR A 129 7.83 -12.57 2.80
N HIS A 130 8.22 -11.70 3.74
CA HIS A 130 7.30 -11.17 4.75
C HIS A 130 6.20 -10.29 4.15
N CYS A 131 6.47 -9.59 3.05
CA CYS A 131 5.46 -8.79 2.34
C CYS A 131 4.35 -9.65 1.71
N VAL A 132 4.62 -10.91 1.36
CA VAL A 132 3.67 -11.75 0.61
C VAL A 132 2.31 -11.86 1.30
N ARG A 133 2.30 -12.08 2.62
CA ARG A 133 1.04 -12.25 3.37
C ARG A 133 0.22 -10.94 3.46
N PRO A 134 0.75 -9.81 3.94
CA PRO A 134 -0.01 -8.55 3.99
C PRO A 134 -0.54 -8.13 2.61
N PHE A 135 0.27 -8.22 1.56
CA PHE A 135 -0.17 -7.88 0.21
C PHE A 135 -1.19 -8.88 -0.37
N GLY A 136 -1.08 -10.17 -0.02
CA GLY A 136 -2.10 -11.17 -0.35
C GLY A 136 -3.43 -10.88 0.34
N ASN A 137 -3.39 -10.53 1.61
CA ASN A 137 -4.56 -10.13 2.39
C ASN A 137 -5.21 -8.86 1.82
N LEU A 138 -4.40 -7.89 1.33
CA LEU A 138 -4.89 -6.70 0.64
C LEU A 138 -5.65 -7.03 -0.66
N VAL A 139 -5.16 -7.97 -1.47
CA VAL A 139 -5.88 -8.43 -2.66
C VAL A 139 -7.17 -9.17 -2.28
N GLN A 140 -7.09 -10.09 -1.31
CA GLN A 140 -8.25 -10.85 -0.84
C GLN A 140 -9.33 -9.96 -0.21
N LEU A 141 -8.95 -8.88 0.45
CA LEU A 141 -9.85 -7.88 1.02
C LEU A 141 -10.89 -7.43 -0.01
N CYS A 142 -10.44 -7.10 -1.22
CA CYS A 142 -11.30 -6.62 -2.32
C CYS A 142 -12.39 -7.63 -2.74
N GLY A 143 -12.23 -8.92 -2.40
CA GLY A 143 -13.23 -9.97 -2.63
C GLY A 143 -14.37 -10.02 -1.62
N HIS A 144 -14.26 -9.31 -0.48
CA HIS A 144 -15.27 -9.33 0.59
C HIS A 144 -16.38 -8.29 0.36
N ASN A 145 -17.49 -8.38 1.11
CA ASN A 145 -18.51 -7.32 1.14
C ASN A 145 -18.01 -6.13 1.98
N ARG A 146 -18.63 -4.96 1.86
CA ARG A 146 -18.15 -3.70 2.48
C ARG A 146 -17.97 -3.77 3.99
N ALA A 147 -18.95 -4.30 4.72
CA ALA A 147 -18.85 -4.46 6.17
C ALA A 147 -17.64 -5.35 6.54
N ARG A 148 -17.49 -6.50 5.87
CA ARG A 148 -16.36 -7.40 6.12
C ARG A 148 -15.02 -6.81 5.67
N GLN A 149 -15.01 -5.96 4.65
CA GLN A 149 -13.81 -5.21 4.27
C GLN A 149 -13.39 -4.26 5.41
N ARG A 150 -14.32 -3.49 5.97
CA ARG A 150 -14.05 -2.62 7.13
C ARG A 150 -13.44 -3.38 8.30
N ASP A 151 -14.03 -4.52 8.67
CA ASP A 151 -13.50 -5.36 9.76
C ASP A 151 -12.06 -5.81 9.49
N LYS A 152 -11.83 -6.33 8.27
CA LYS A 152 -10.53 -6.89 7.88
C LYS A 152 -9.46 -5.83 7.66
N LEU A 153 -9.83 -4.59 7.34
CA LEU A 153 -8.89 -3.48 7.20
C LEU A 153 -8.14 -3.18 8.50
N ALA A 154 -8.79 -3.33 9.67
CA ALA A 154 -8.12 -3.15 10.95
C ALA A 154 -6.97 -4.16 11.15
N HIS A 155 -7.25 -5.45 10.92
CA HIS A 155 -6.23 -6.50 10.97
C HIS A 155 -5.17 -6.34 9.89
N LEU A 156 -5.55 -5.84 8.72
CA LEU A 156 -4.58 -5.58 7.65
C LEU A 156 -3.61 -4.45 8.03
N LEU A 157 -4.06 -3.43 8.75
CA LEU A 157 -3.17 -2.39 9.28
C LEU A 157 -2.17 -2.97 10.28
N GLU A 158 -2.59 -3.90 11.14
CA GLU A 158 -1.68 -4.63 12.03
C GLU A 158 -0.67 -5.46 11.23
N ASP A 159 -1.11 -6.21 10.22
CA ASP A 159 -0.24 -6.97 9.32
C ASP A 159 0.82 -6.05 8.66
N PHE A 160 0.43 -4.86 8.18
CA PHE A 160 1.36 -3.88 7.62
C PHE A 160 2.28 -3.25 8.69
N ALA A 161 1.81 -3.10 9.94
CA ALA A 161 2.64 -2.65 11.05
C ALA A 161 3.73 -3.68 11.41
N THR A 162 3.46 -5.00 11.29
CA THR A 162 4.50 -6.03 11.52
C THR A 162 5.63 -5.99 10.48
N LEU A 163 5.37 -5.47 9.28
CA LEU A 163 6.42 -5.15 8.31
C LEU A 163 7.31 -3.98 8.74
N GLN A 164 7.09 -3.48 9.95
CA GLN A 164 7.74 -2.31 10.52
C GLN A 164 8.23 -2.57 11.95
N ASP A 165 7.96 -3.72 12.58
CA ASP A 165 8.39 -4.06 13.95
C ASP A 165 9.81 -4.66 14.04
N GLU A 166 10.49 -4.39 15.16
CA GLU A 166 11.90 -4.75 15.43
C GLU A 166 12.14 -6.20 15.91
N GLY A 167 11.09 -6.91 16.32
CA GLY A 167 11.18 -8.05 17.24
C GLY A 167 11.77 -9.34 16.67
N GLU A 168 11.76 -9.55 15.36
CA GLU A 168 12.09 -10.86 14.77
C GLU A 168 13.55 -11.01 14.29
N TRP A 169 14.35 -9.94 14.28
CA TRP A 169 15.72 -9.99 13.73
C TRP A 169 16.84 -10.06 14.77
N LYS A 170 16.52 -9.95 16.07
CA LYS A 170 17.56 -9.95 17.14
C LYS A 170 18.40 -11.22 17.19
N THR A 171 17.98 -12.31 16.53
CA THR A 171 18.74 -13.56 16.46
C THR A 171 19.91 -13.54 15.47
N ILE A 172 20.03 -12.53 14.60
CA ILE A 172 21.07 -12.49 13.55
C ILE A 172 22.21 -11.50 13.89
N GLU A 173 22.00 -10.57 14.83
CA GLU A 173 23.03 -9.63 15.29
C GLU A 173 24.01 -10.19 16.34
N GLU A 174 23.88 -11.43 16.79
CA GLU A 174 24.80 -12.03 17.78
C GLU A 174 26.11 -12.59 17.22
N LYS A 175 26.51 -12.24 15.99
CA LYS A 175 27.90 -12.44 15.55
C LYS A 175 28.63 -11.11 15.40
N PRO A 176 29.42 -10.69 16.41
CA PRO A 176 30.23 -9.50 16.28
C PRO A 176 31.29 -9.70 15.18
N PRO A 177 31.58 -8.68 14.35
CA PRO A 177 32.70 -8.72 13.43
C PRO A 177 34.03 -8.80 14.22
N PRO A 178 35.07 -9.45 13.66
CA PRO A 178 36.37 -9.56 14.32
C PRO A 178 36.96 -8.18 14.59
N SER A 179 37.45 -8.01 15.82
CA SER A 179 37.87 -6.75 16.41
C SER A 179 39.25 -6.27 15.96
N SER A 180 39.41 -4.94 16.07
CA SER A 180 40.62 -4.12 16.31
C SER A 180 41.18 -3.29 15.14
N PRO A 181 41.91 -2.19 15.41
CA PRO A 181 41.77 -1.22 16.52
C PRO A 181 41.62 0.23 16.04
N ASP A 182 41.16 1.06 16.98
CA ASP A 182 41.14 2.52 17.07
C ASP A 182 41.74 3.36 15.93
N ARG A 183 40.94 4.33 15.46
CA ARG A 183 41.38 5.72 15.27
C ARG A 183 40.19 6.68 15.28
N ASP A 184 40.26 7.60 16.22
CA ASP A 184 39.47 8.82 16.33
C ASP A 184 39.46 9.62 15.03
N SER A 185 38.26 10.06 14.63
CA SER A 185 38.08 11.39 14.04
C SER A 185 36.59 11.75 14.00
N ASN A 186 36.23 12.73 14.83
CA ASN A 186 34.98 13.48 14.79
C ASN A 186 34.63 13.94 13.36
N LEU A 187 33.43 13.57 12.90
CA LEU A 187 32.62 14.43 12.04
C LEU A 187 31.20 14.46 12.59
N ASP A 188 30.89 15.51 13.35
CA ASP A 188 29.54 15.88 13.74
C ASP A 188 28.71 16.23 12.50
N LEU A 189 27.58 15.55 12.35
CA LEU A 189 26.49 15.92 11.43
C LEU A 189 25.26 16.29 12.28
N PRO A 190 25.01 17.59 12.53
CA PRO A 190 23.87 18.04 13.32
C PRO A 190 22.72 18.42 12.39
N VAL A 191 21.95 17.45 11.90
CA VAL A 191 20.61 17.70 11.34
C VAL A 191 19.77 16.46 11.57
N LEU A 192 18.98 16.44 12.66
CA LEU A 192 17.74 15.67 12.84
C LEU A 192 17.16 15.80 14.27
N SER A 193 17.89 16.39 15.22
CA SER A 193 17.40 16.62 16.60
C SER A 193 16.59 17.91 16.78
N SER A 194 16.55 18.82 15.80
CA SER A 194 15.88 20.12 15.93
C SER A 194 14.38 20.12 15.65
N LEU A 195 13.80 19.00 15.16
CA LEU A 195 12.35 18.90 14.95
C LEU A 195 11.58 18.52 16.22
N ALA A 196 12.26 18.04 17.27
CA ALA A 196 11.65 17.63 18.54
C ALA A 196 11.31 18.80 19.48
N GLN A 197 11.70 20.04 19.17
CA GLN A 197 11.51 21.18 20.08
C GLN A 197 10.34 22.11 19.71
N HIS A 198 9.69 21.91 18.57
CA HIS A 198 8.48 22.67 18.23
C HIS A 198 7.17 22.00 18.72
N ASP A 199 7.27 20.76 19.19
CA ASP A 199 6.13 19.88 19.46
C ASP A 199 5.58 19.96 20.91
N LYS A 200 6.14 20.83 21.74
CA LYS A 200 5.67 21.02 23.14
C LYS A 200 4.61 22.11 23.30
N ARG A 201 4.25 22.85 22.25
CA ARG A 201 3.28 23.95 22.35
C ARG A 201 1.82 23.54 22.09
N VAL A 202 1.58 22.36 21.54
CA VAL A 202 0.20 21.86 21.31
C VAL A 202 -0.35 21.11 22.53
N SER A 203 0.52 20.61 23.42
CA SER A 203 0.16 19.82 24.60
C SER A 203 -0.50 20.59 25.76
N GLN A 204 -0.82 21.89 25.60
CA GLN A 204 -1.41 22.71 26.68
C GLN A 204 -2.89 23.04 26.51
N LEU A 205 -3.58 22.51 25.50
CA LEU A 205 -5.03 22.70 25.34
C LEU A 205 -5.76 21.36 25.19
N ARG A 206 -6.11 20.73 26.32
CA ARG A 206 -7.44 20.14 26.62
C ARG A 206 -7.37 19.11 27.76
N HIS A 207 -7.56 19.60 28.98
CA HIS A 207 -8.24 18.82 30.01
C HIS A 207 -9.73 19.19 29.98
N ARG A 208 -10.55 18.32 29.38
CA ARG A 208 -11.92 17.95 29.82
C ARG A 208 -12.70 17.28 28.70
N GLY A 209 -13.27 16.12 29.03
CA GLY A 209 -14.32 15.45 28.26
C GLY A 209 -13.79 14.31 27.41
N GLY A 210 -14.12 13.08 27.81
CA GLY A 210 -13.73 11.86 27.11
C GLY A 210 -14.12 11.92 25.63
N SER A 211 -13.14 11.70 24.77
CA SER A 211 -13.28 11.71 23.33
C SER A 211 -12.17 10.84 22.75
N LEU A 212 -12.52 10.12 21.69
CA LEU A 212 -11.71 9.22 20.87
C LEU A 212 -10.22 9.52 20.94
N ASP A 213 -9.44 8.49 21.24
CA ASP A 213 -7.98 8.54 21.44
C ASP A 213 -7.26 8.85 20.11
N VAL A 214 -7.27 10.13 19.72
CA VAL A 214 -6.54 10.66 18.55
C VAL A 214 -5.02 10.52 18.75
N ASP A 215 -4.54 10.43 20.01
CA ASP A 215 -3.12 10.26 20.36
C ASP A 215 -2.57 8.87 20.02
N SER A 216 -3.45 7.87 19.88
CA SER A 216 -3.13 6.56 19.31
C SER A 216 -2.80 6.67 17.81
N TYR A 217 -3.65 7.36 17.05
CA TYR A 217 -3.51 7.49 15.59
C TYR A 217 -2.40 8.47 15.18
N HIS A 218 -2.11 9.50 15.98
CA HIS A 218 -1.00 10.43 15.73
C HIS A 218 0.36 9.74 15.88
N ARG A 219 0.51 8.87 16.89
CA ARG A 219 1.70 8.01 17.02
C ARG A 219 1.81 6.97 15.92
N THR A 220 0.69 6.49 15.39
CA THR A 220 0.66 5.52 14.28
C THR A 220 1.18 6.12 12.97
N GLY A 221 1.12 7.45 12.81
CA GLY A 221 1.64 8.15 11.65
C GLY A 221 3.17 8.36 11.64
N GLU A 222 3.77 8.57 12.81
CA GLU A 222 5.19 8.91 12.95
C GLU A 222 6.07 7.72 13.40
N ALA A 223 5.49 6.61 13.86
CA ALA A 223 6.23 5.46 14.40
C ALA A 223 6.37 4.25 13.45
N GLN A 224 5.98 4.35 12.19
CA GLN A 224 5.67 3.18 11.37
C GLN A 224 6.58 3.00 10.14
N CYS A 225 7.82 2.53 10.33
CA CYS A 225 8.64 2.05 9.19
C CYS A 225 9.92 1.21 9.47
N GLN A 226 10.11 0.60 10.65
CA GLN A 226 11.49 0.29 11.08
C GLN A 226 12.13 -0.93 10.38
N ARG A 227 11.39 -1.97 9.94
CA ARG A 227 11.99 -3.11 9.20
C ARG A 227 12.40 -2.76 7.77
N ALA A 228 11.55 -2.05 7.03
CA ALA A 228 11.88 -1.56 5.69
C ALA A 228 13.01 -0.52 5.74
N GLU A 229 12.99 0.38 6.73
CA GLU A 229 14.07 1.34 7.00
C GLU A 229 15.39 0.64 7.35
N ARG A 230 15.38 -0.47 8.10
CA ARG A 230 16.59 -1.25 8.40
C ARG A 230 17.19 -1.86 7.14
N VAL A 231 16.37 -2.44 6.26
CA VAL A 231 16.84 -2.96 4.96
C VAL A 231 17.45 -1.81 4.16
N ASP A 232 16.77 -0.66 4.11
CA ASP A 232 17.29 0.54 3.43
C ASP A 232 18.61 1.03 4.06
N ALA A 233 18.71 1.11 5.38
CA ALA A 233 19.90 1.57 6.11
C ALA A 233 21.10 0.62 5.93
N TYR A 234 20.87 -0.69 6.00
CA TYR A 234 21.90 -1.69 5.74
C TYR A 234 22.43 -1.58 4.31
N LEU A 235 21.52 -1.47 3.33
CA LEU A 235 21.87 -1.30 1.93
C LEU A 235 22.55 0.05 1.66
N HIS A 236 22.17 1.11 2.37
CA HIS A 236 22.84 2.41 2.29
C HIS A 236 24.30 2.29 2.71
N ASN A 237 24.56 1.69 3.87
CA ASN A 237 25.91 1.49 4.39
C ASN A 237 26.78 0.64 3.46
N LEU A 238 26.21 -0.40 2.85
CA LEU A 238 26.91 -1.19 1.83
C LEU A 238 27.15 -0.42 0.54
N SER A 239 26.17 0.35 0.08
CA SER A 239 26.27 1.10 -1.16
C SER A 239 27.33 2.19 -1.08
N LEU A 240 27.51 2.84 0.08
CA LEU A 240 28.58 3.82 0.30
C LEU A 240 30.00 3.21 0.22
N LYS A 241 30.13 1.91 0.51
CA LYS A 241 31.41 1.18 0.47
C LYS A 241 31.74 0.57 -0.91
N SER A 242 30.85 0.73 -1.90
CA SER A 242 31.01 0.15 -3.23
C SER A 242 31.82 1.06 -4.17
N ASP A 243 32.38 0.48 -5.25
CA ASP A 243 33.18 1.20 -6.27
C ASP A 243 32.43 2.37 -6.94
N SER A 244 31.09 2.38 -6.88
CA SER A 244 30.23 3.48 -7.31
C SER A 244 29.26 3.81 -6.18
N PRO A 245 29.66 4.66 -5.21
CA PRO A 245 28.82 4.97 -4.06
C PRO A 245 27.54 5.67 -4.52
N ARG A 246 26.40 5.16 -4.03
CA ARG A 246 25.07 5.69 -4.33
C ARG A 246 24.21 5.69 -3.08
N PRO A 247 23.38 6.73 -2.85
CA PRO A 247 22.49 6.74 -1.72
C PRO A 247 21.35 5.73 -1.92
N HIS A 248 21.25 4.75 -1.03
CA HIS A 248 20.08 3.86 -0.91
C HIS A 248 19.19 4.30 0.25
N LEU A 249 18.51 5.45 0.11
CA LEU A 249 17.76 6.07 1.21
C LEU A 249 16.26 5.81 1.09
N ALA A 250 15.69 5.14 2.10
CA ALA A 250 14.24 4.98 2.31
C ALA A 250 13.45 4.44 1.10
N CYS A 251 14.03 3.55 0.28
CA CYS A 251 13.36 3.02 -0.89
C CYS A 251 12.23 2.06 -0.52
N PHE A 252 12.54 0.97 0.19
CA PHE A 252 11.53 0.01 0.63
C PHE A 252 10.60 0.64 1.66
N GLY A 253 11.11 1.49 2.55
CA GLY A 253 10.30 2.24 3.51
C GLY A 253 9.23 3.09 2.83
N THR A 254 9.60 3.85 1.79
CA THR A 254 8.63 4.66 1.03
C THR A 254 7.60 3.81 0.29
N TRP A 255 8.00 2.65 -0.23
CA TRP A 255 7.07 1.74 -0.91
C TRP A 255 6.05 1.13 0.07
N ILE A 256 6.48 0.68 1.25
CA ILE A 256 5.57 0.18 2.29
C ILE A 256 4.66 1.31 2.81
N LEU A 257 5.23 2.48 3.10
CA LEU A 257 4.48 3.65 3.55
C LEU A 257 3.35 4.02 2.58
N TYR A 258 3.63 4.02 1.26
CA TYR A 258 2.61 4.27 0.25
C TYR A 258 1.40 3.32 0.38
N HIS A 259 1.64 2.03 0.54
CA HIS A 259 0.56 1.04 0.69
C HIS A 259 -0.15 1.15 2.04
N THR A 260 0.59 1.36 3.13
CA THR A 260 0.00 1.59 4.45
C THR A 260 -0.95 2.79 4.44
N LEU A 261 -0.53 3.93 3.88
CA LEU A 261 -1.36 5.12 3.77
C LEU A 261 -2.63 4.86 2.95
N ARG A 262 -2.54 4.10 1.86
CA ARG A 262 -3.73 3.71 1.08
C ARG A 262 -4.69 2.84 1.90
N VAL A 263 -4.19 1.88 2.67
CA VAL A 263 -5.01 1.04 3.55
C VAL A 263 -5.67 1.86 4.65
N MET A 264 -4.96 2.82 5.26
CA MET A 264 -5.51 3.73 6.26
C MET A 264 -6.63 4.61 5.67
N ILE A 265 -6.43 5.16 4.47
CA ILE A 265 -7.45 5.94 3.76
C ILE A 265 -8.66 5.05 3.44
N MET A 266 -8.47 3.83 2.94
CA MET A 266 -9.55 2.87 2.70
C MET A 266 -10.33 2.54 3.98
N TYR A 267 -9.63 2.34 5.10
CA TYR A 267 -10.25 2.13 6.40
C TYR A 267 -11.15 3.32 6.74
N LEU A 268 -10.62 4.55 6.74
CA LEU A 268 -11.40 5.72 7.12
C LEU A 268 -12.60 5.94 6.21
N LEU A 269 -12.41 5.90 4.89
CA LEU A 269 -13.48 6.17 3.93
C LEU A 269 -14.59 5.11 3.97
N SER A 270 -14.26 3.84 4.26
CA SER A 270 -15.29 2.81 4.41
C SER A 270 -16.23 3.06 5.61
N GLY A 271 -15.82 3.88 6.59
CA GLY A 271 -16.69 4.25 7.70
C GLY A 271 -17.76 5.25 7.32
N PHE A 272 -17.49 6.13 6.35
CA PHE A 272 -18.53 6.97 5.75
C PHE A 272 -19.50 6.14 4.93
N GLU A 273 -19.00 5.21 4.10
CA GLU A 273 -19.83 4.33 3.27
C GLU A 273 -20.78 3.45 4.11
N LEU A 274 -20.35 3.07 5.31
CA LEU A 274 -21.11 2.23 6.24
C LEU A 274 -21.84 3.04 7.33
N GLU A 275 -21.84 4.37 7.24
CA GLU A 275 -22.50 5.27 8.20
C GLU A 275 -22.08 5.00 9.67
N LEU A 276 -20.80 4.68 9.88
CA LEU A 276 -20.26 4.32 11.20
C LEU A 276 -19.90 5.54 12.05
N TYR A 277 -19.77 6.70 11.43
CA TYR A 277 -19.36 7.93 12.10
C TYR A 277 -20.57 8.81 12.40
N SER A 278 -20.59 9.34 13.60
CA SER A 278 -21.49 10.42 13.99
C SER A 278 -20.99 11.76 13.42
N ASN A 279 -21.90 12.70 13.19
CA ASN A 279 -21.57 14.03 12.64
C ASN A 279 -20.45 14.77 13.40
N HIS A 280 -20.38 14.62 14.73
CA HIS A 280 -19.36 15.29 15.55
C HIS A 280 -17.94 14.71 15.35
N GLU A 281 -17.81 13.53 14.75
CA GLU A 281 -16.53 12.88 14.44
C GLU A 281 -15.97 13.34 13.09
N TYR A 282 -16.82 13.89 12.21
CA TYR A 282 -16.45 14.24 10.83
C TYR A 282 -15.28 15.22 10.78
N HIS A 283 -15.28 16.22 11.66
CA HIS A 283 -14.20 17.19 11.76
C HIS A 283 -12.82 16.51 11.95
N TYR A 284 -12.71 15.55 12.87
CA TYR A 284 -11.46 14.85 13.15
C TYR A 284 -11.03 13.96 11.98
N ILE A 285 -11.98 13.29 11.35
CA ILE A 285 -11.70 12.39 10.22
C ILE A 285 -11.22 13.18 9.00
N PHE A 286 -11.90 14.28 8.65
CA PHE A 286 -11.49 15.13 7.54
C PHE A 286 -10.17 15.85 7.82
N TRP A 287 -9.93 16.29 9.07
CA TRP A 287 -8.64 16.82 9.49
C TRP A 287 -7.51 15.80 9.24
N TYR A 288 -7.68 14.57 9.71
CA TYR A 288 -6.67 13.54 9.59
C TYR A 288 -6.42 13.12 8.12
N LEU A 289 -7.47 13.05 7.30
CA LEU A 289 -7.34 12.85 5.86
C LEU A 289 -6.56 14.01 5.19
N TYR A 290 -6.86 15.25 5.58
CA TYR A 290 -6.31 16.48 4.99
C TYR A 290 -4.86 16.75 5.38
N GLU A 291 -4.60 16.90 6.68
CA GLU A 291 -3.29 17.30 7.22
C GLU A 291 -2.29 16.15 7.18
N PHE A 292 -2.76 14.92 7.40
CA PHE A 292 -1.89 13.76 7.54
C PHE A 292 -1.92 12.88 6.28
N LEU A 293 -2.96 12.09 6.08
CA LEU A 293 -2.90 10.94 5.16
C LEU A 293 -2.64 11.33 3.70
N TYR A 294 -3.41 12.26 3.12
CA TYR A 294 -3.19 12.65 1.73
C TYR A 294 -1.88 13.43 1.53
N GLY A 295 -1.47 14.25 2.51
CA GLY A 295 -0.20 14.99 2.45
C GLY A 295 1.02 14.06 2.46
N TRP A 296 1.01 13.05 3.33
CA TRP A 296 2.07 12.04 3.38
C TRP A 296 2.05 11.13 2.14
N LEU A 297 0.86 10.81 1.60
CA LEU A 297 0.74 10.00 0.39
C LEU A 297 1.32 10.73 -0.84
N VAL A 298 1.00 12.01 -0.99
CA VAL A 298 1.58 12.90 -2.02
C VAL A 298 3.09 13.00 -1.86
N SER A 299 3.59 13.09 -0.63
CA SER A 299 5.03 13.13 -0.34
C SER A 299 5.75 11.83 -0.71
N ALA A 300 5.16 10.67 -0.40
CA ALA A 300 5.69 9.36 -0.77
C ALA A 300 5.77 9.20 -2.29
N LEU A 301 4.71 9.57 -3.01
CA LEU A 301 4.67 9.55 -4.47
C LEU A 301 5.69 10.51 -5.08
N SER A 302 5.81 11.73 -4.54
CA SER A 302 6.78 12.73 -5.02
C SER A 302 8.22 12.27 -4.84
N ARG A 303 8.50 11.57 -3.74
CA ARG A 303 9.81 10.94 -3.50
C ARG A 303 10.08 9.84 -4.53
N ALA A 304 9.13 8.94 -4.78
CA ALA A 304 9.25 7.91 -5.81
C ALA A 304 9.49 8.51 -7.21
N ASP A 305 8.73 9.54 -7.60
CA ASP A 305 8.89 10.26 -8.87
C ASP A 305 10.30 10.89 -9.01
N SER A 306 10.85 11.40 -7.91
CA SER A 306 12.20 11.98 -7.85
C SER A 306 13.27 10.91 -8.06
N PHE A 307 13.16 9.76 -7.38
CA PHE A 307 14.08 8.63 -7.57
C PHE A 307 14.06 8.12 -9.00
N LEU A 308 12.87 7.94 -9.60
CA LEU A 308 12.76 7.49 -10.99
C LEU A 308 13.40 8.50 -11.96
N THR A 309 13.20 9.80 -11.75
CA THR A 309 13.79 10.85 -12.58
C THR A 309 15.32 10.88 -12.47
N GLU A 310 15.87 10.74 -11.26
CA GLU A 310 17.31 10.70 -11.02
C GLU A 310 17.96 9.49 -11.70
N GLN A 311 17.29 8.33 -11.62
CA GLN A 311 17.74 7.10 -12.26
C GLN A 311 17.71 7.18 -13.79
N GLU A 312 16.65 7.76 -14.38
CA GLU A 312 16.60 8.01 -15.82
C GLU A 312 17.76 8.93 -16.27
N ALA A 313 18.04 9.98 -15.51
CA ALA A 313 19.16 10.88 -15.79
C ALA A 313 20.52 10.15 -15.75
N MET A 314 20.74 9.29 -14.75
CA MET A 314 21.95 8.47 -14.66
C MET A 314 22.08 7.46 -15.80
N ALA A 315 20.99 6.81 -16.19
CA ALA A 315 20.98 5.87 -17.31
C ALA A 315 21.34 6.56 -18.64
N GLU A 316 20.89 7.80 -18.83
CA GLU A 316 21.24 8.62 -20.00
C GLU A 316 22.72 9.05 -20.00
N ILE A 317 23.31 9.35 -18.84
CA ILE A 317 24.75 9.65 -18.73
C ILE A 317 25.58 8.43 -19.13
N HIS A 318 25.21 7.23 -18.67
CA HIS A 318 25.91 6.00 -19.02
C HIS A 318 25.78 5.62 -20.50
N LYS A 319 24.65 5.95 -21.15
CA LYS A 319 24.47 5.77 -22.61
C LYS A 319 25.20 6.83 -23.43
N GLY A 320 25.41 8.03 -22.89
CA GLY A 320 26.03 9.18 -23.56
C GLY A 320 27.54 9.10 -23.80
N ARG A 321 28.22 8.02 -23.39
CA ARG A 321 29.65 7.78 -23.71
C ARG A 321 29.91 7.35 -25.15
N GLY A 322 28.87 7.13 -25.95
CA GLY A 322 28.98 6.95 -27.40
C GLY A 322 27.81 7.60 -28.11
N THR A 323 28.09 8.49 -29.07
CA THR A 323 27.15 9.18 -29.98
C THR A 323 26.35 10.38 -29.40
N LYS A 324 26.86 11.58 -29.69
CA LYS A 324 26.04 12.81 -29.75
C LYS A 324 25.08 12.69 -30.95
N LYS A 325 23.79 12.52 -30.70
CA LYS A 325 22.72 12.82 -31.67
C LYS A 325 21.60 13.63 -31.01
N ASN A 326 21.15 14.65 -31.73
CA ASN A 326 20.17 15.68 -31.38
C ASN A 326 19.07 15.22 -30.40
N LYS A 327 19.09 15.74 -29.16
CA LYS A 327 17.96 15.61 -28.22
C LYS A 327 16.93 16.69 -28.54
N SER A 328 15.86 16.34 -29.26
CA SER A 328 14.59 17.05 -29.09
C SER A 328 14.19 16.90 -27.62
N LYS A 329 13.55 17.93 -27.03
CA LYS A 329 13.10 17.93 -25.63
C LYS A 329 12.14 16.76 -25.38
N LYS A 330 12.65 15.58 -25.04
CA LYS A 330 11.86 14.47 -24.54
C LYS A 330 11.23 14.96 -23.23
N LYS A 331 9.90 15.16 -23.24
CA LYS A 331 9.12 15.61 -22.08
C LYS A 331 9.50 14.73 -20.90
N LYS A 332 9.94 15.33 -19.77
CA LYS A 332 10.23 14.58 -18.53
C LYS A 332 8.97 13.79 -18.19
N THR A 333 9.05 12.47 -18.31
CA THR A 333 7.97 11.58 -17.90
C THR A 333 7.89 11.69 -16.38
N ARG A 334 6.71 12.01 -15.85
CA ARG A 334 6.41 11.98 -14.42
C ARG A 334 5.48 10.79 -14.18
N PRO A 335 6.01 9.58 -13.90
CA PRO A 335 5.22 8.37 -13.74
C PRO A 335 4.02 8.56 -12.81
N TYR A 336 4.20 9.27 -11.69
CA TYR A 336 3.17 9.50 -10.68
C TYR A 336 2.47 10.86 -10.77
N GLY A 337 2.77 11.69 -11.76
CA GLY A 337 2.24 13.06 -11.85
C GLY A 337 0.71 13.13 -11.84
N ARG A 338 0.04 12.16 -12.48
CA ARG A 338 -1.43 12.07 -12.48
C ARG A 338 -1.98 11.72 -11.09
N GLU A 339 -1.41 10.71 -10.45
CA GLU A 339 -1.84 10.26 -9.11
C GLU A 339 -1.62 11.34 -8.06
N ILE A 340 -0.45 12.00 -8.09
CA ILE A 340 -0.14 13.15 -7.24
C ILE A 340 -1.23 14.23 -7.39
N THR A 341 -1.60 14.57 -8.62
CA THR A 341 -2.63 15.58 -8.88
C THR A 341 -3.99 15.17 -8.31
N ILE A 342 -4.37 13.90 -8.45
CA ILE A 342 -5.63 13.37 -7.91
C ILE A 342 -5.63 13.43 -6.38
N TYR A 343 -4.56 12.98 -5.72
CA TYR A 343 -4.48 12.98 -4.26
C TYR A 343 -4.36 14.40 -3.68
N GLN A 344 -3.72 15.34 -4.37
CA GLN A 344 -3.76 16.76 -4.02
C GLN A 344 -5.19 17.33 -4.11
N ALA A 345 -5.96 16.94 -5.12
CA ALA A 345 -7.36 17.35 -5.22
C ALA A 345 -8.20 16.78 -4.06
N LEU A 346 -8.02 15.50 -3.74
CA LEU A 346 -8.71 14.85 -2.60
C LEU A 346 -8.31 15.48 -1.26
N GLN A 347 -7.03 15.82 -1.09
CA GLN A 347 -6.54 16.57 0.06
C GLN A 347 -7.29 17.89 0.19
N ASN A 348 -7.35 18.70 -0.87
CA ASN A 348 -8.04 19.98 -0.85
C ASN A 348 -9.55 19.86 -0.58
N ILE A 349 -10.20 18.81 -1.10
CA ILE A 349 -11.61 18.52 -0.81
C ILE A 349 -11.79 18.26 0.70
N CYS A 350 -10.96 17.39 1.30
CA CYS A 350 -11.01 17.11 2.74
C CYS A 350 -10.73 18.37 3.57
N GLY A 351 -9.77 19.19 3.13
CA GLY A 351 -9.47 20.48 3.76
C GLY A 351 -10.64 21.45 3.70
N GLY A 352 -11.42 21.43 2.62
CA GLY A 352 -12.67 22.19 2.52
C GLY A 352 -13.69 21.75 3.57
N PHE A 353 -13.97 20.45 3.66
CA PHE A 353 -14.91 19.90 4.66
C PHE A 353 -14.48 20.20 6.11
N TYR A 354 -13.18 20.03 6.38
CA TYR A 354 -12.60 20.35 7.68
C TYR A 354 -12.78 21.83 8.05
N LYS A 355 -12.44 22.75 7.15
CA LYS A 355 -12.51 24.20 7.40
C LYS A 355 -13.94 24.72 7.53
N VAL A 356 -14.89 24.15 6.78
CA VAL A 356 -16.31 24.53 6.87
C VAL A 356 -16.92 24.14 8.23
N HIS A 357 -16.47 23.04 8.86
CA HIS A 357 -16.94 22.66 10.20
C HIS A 357 -16.35 23.50 11.34
N ILE A 358 -15.35 24.35 11.06
CA ILE A 358 -14.73 25.26 12.04
C ILE A 358 -15.41 26.65 12.02
N MET A 359 -16.10 27.00 10.93
CA MET A 359 -16.92 28.21 10.81
C MET A 359 -18.32 27.96 11.36
#